data_AF-A0A2T6AZZ6-F1
#
_entry.id   AF-A0A2T6AZZ6-F1
#
_cell.length_a   1.000
_cell.length_b   1.000
_cell.length_c   1.000
_cell.angle_alpha   90.00
_cell.angle_beta   90.00
_cell.angle_gamma   90.00
#
_symmetry.space_group_name_H-M   'P 1'
#
loop_
_entity.id
_entity.type
_entity.pdbx_description
1 polymer ?
#
loop_
_entity_poly.entity_id
_entity_poly.type
_entity_poly.pdbx_seq_one_letter_code
_entity_poly.pdbx_strand_id
1 'polypeptide(L)' 'MTQAQQSRTDEDASKDAFFARIAEISQDMIAAHGKDFAMGTLVLAARWIASDKISEPPARH' A
#
# COMPACT_ATOMS: atom_id res chain seq x y z
N MET A 1 30.43 -10.26 8.93
CA MET A 1 29.05 -9.80 9.15
C MET A 1 28.29 -10.13 7.87
N THR A 2 27.33 -11.02 8.00
CA THR A 2 26.94 -12.03 6.99
C THR A 2 25.84 -11.50 6.08
N GLN A 3 25.88 -11.90 4.81
CA GLN A 3 25.00 -11.51 3.69
C GLN A 3 23.49 -11.48 4.02
N ALA A 4 23.02 -12.32 4.95
CA ALA A 4 21.63 -12.32 5.45
C ALA A 4 21.20 -11.02 6.17
N GLN A 5 22.15 -10.25 6.74
CA GLN A 5 21.86 -8.97 7.37
C GLN A 5 21.65 -7.87 6.33
N GLN A 6 22.37 -7.91 5.19
CA GLN A 6 22.22 -6.95 4.11
C GLN A 6 20.86 -7.11 3.42
N SER A 7 20.45 -8.34 3.10
CA SER A 7 19.14 -8.62 2.48
C SER A 7 17.96 -8.17 3.35
N ARG A 8 18.06 -8.30 4.67
CA ARG A 8 17.03 -7.81 5.60
C ARG A 8 16.97 -6.28 5.61
N THR A 9 18.12 -5.61 5.51
CA THR A 9 18.20 -4.15 5.46
C THR A 9 17.60 -3.60 4.16
N ASP A 10 17.84 -4.28 3.03
CA ASP A 10 17.27 -3.91 1.73
C ASP A 10 15.75 -4.14 1.66
N GLU A 11 15.26 -5.25 2.24
CA GLU A 11 13.82 -5.51 2.36
C GLU A 11 13.11 -4.49 3.26
N ASP A 12 13.74 -4.11 4.37
CA ASP A 12 13.20 -3.12 5.30
C ASP A 12 13.18 -1.74 4.63
N ALA A 13 14.22 -1.36 3.89
CA ALA A 13 14.26 -0.11 3.11
C ALA A 13 13.17 -0.08 2.01
N SER A 14 12.92 -1.21 1.34
CA SER A 14 11.85 -1.33 0.34
C SER A 14 10.47 -1.13 0.98
N LYS A 15 10.20 -1.76 2.13
CA LYS A 15 8.93 -1.59 2.87
C LYS A 15 8.72 -0.15 3.31
N ASP A 16 9.76 0.50 3.85
CA ASP A 16 9.71 1.90 4.26
C ASP A 16 9.38 2.83 3.10
N ALA A 17 9.91 2.58 1.90
CA ALA A 17 9.58 3.34 0.70
C ALA A 17 8.09 3.23 0.32
N PHE A 18 7.48 2.05 0.47
CA PHE A 18 6.04 1.88 0.27
C PHE A 18 5.23 2.62 1.34
N PHE A 19 5.64 2.57 2.61
CA PHE A 19 4.99 3.34 3.67
C PHE A 19 5.03 4.84 3.41
N ALA A 20 6.18 5.38 2.98
CA ALA A 20 6.31 6.78 2.61
C ALA A 20 5.37 7.16 1.46
N ARG A 21 5.31 6.34 0.41
CA ARG A 21 4.42 6.59 -0.74
C ARG A 21 2.94 6.53 -0.39
N ILE A 22 2.55 5.60 0.51
CA ILE A 22 1.18 5.53 1.03
C ILE A 22 0.87 6.79 1.86
N ALA A 23 1.83 7.31 2.63
CA ALA A 23 1.63 8.55 3.38
C ALA A 23 1.43 9.75 2.46
N GLU A 24 2.26 9.90 1.42
CA GLU A 24 2.15 10.98 0.43
C GLU A 24 0.78 10.97 -0.27
N ILE A 25 0.36 9.84 -0.84
CA ILE A 25 -0.94 9.76 -1.52
C ILE A 25 -2.11 9.97 -0.55
N SER A 26 -1.96 9.56 0.71
CA SER A 26 -2.95 9.84 1.75
C SER A 26 -3.09 11.33 2.00
N GLN A 27 -1.98 12.07 2.06
CA GLN A 27 -1.99 13.52 2.21
C GLN A 27 -2.65 14.21 1.01
N ASP A 28 -2.34 13.78 -0.22
CA ASP A 28 -2.97 14.30 -1.44
C ASP A 28 -4.49 14.09 -1.43
N MET A 29 -4.94 12.89 -1.05
CA MET A 29 -6.38 12.59 -0.93
C MET A 29 -7.06 13.45 0.16
N ILE A 30 -6.38 13.67 1.29
CA ILE A 30 -6.89 14.53 2.37
C ILE A 30 -7.01 15.97 1.88
N ALA A 31 -5.99 16.49 1.19
CA ALA A 31 -5.97 17.85 0.68
C ALA A 31 -7.05 18.10 -0.37
N ALA A 32 -7.32 17.12 -1.25
CA ALA A 32 -8.29 17.26 -2.33
C ALA A 32 -9.75 16.98 -1.88
N HIS A 33 -9.97 16.01 -0.99
CA HIS A 33 -11.30 15.47 -0.71
C HIS A 33 -11.64 15.32 0.78
N GLY A 34 -10.69 15.61 1.67
CA GLY A 34 -10.87 15.51 3.12
C GLY A 34 -10.51 14.14 3.71
N LYS A 35 -10.40 14.12 5.03
CA LYS A 35 -9.90 12.98 5.80
C LYS A 35 -10.77 11.73 5.71
N ASP A 36 -12.09 11.91 5.74
CA ASP A 36 -13.03 10.79 5.71
C ASP A 36 -12.97 10.03 4.38
N PHE A 37 -12.81 10.76 3.27
CA PHE A 37 -12.62 10.18 1.95
C PHE A 37 -11.32 9.36 1.87
N ALA A 38 -10.20 9.95 2.26
CA ALA A 38 -8.90 9.27 2.22
C ALA A 38 -8.90 7.98 3.05
N MET A 39 -9.44 8.06 4.27
CA MET A 39 -9.56 6.91 5.17
C MET A 39 -10.48 5.82 4.61
N GLY A 40 -11.63 6.19 4.04
CA GLY A 40 -12.55 5.24 3.40
C GLY A 40 -11.90 4.49 2.24
N THR A 41 -11.15 5.19 1.39
CA THR A 41 -10.44 4.61 0.24
C THR A 41 -9.35 3.62 0.68
N LEU A 42 -8.55 3.97 1.69
CA LEU A 42 -7.50 3.09 2.20
C LEU A 42 -8.06 1.85 2.90
N VAL A 43 -9.15 1.99 3.65
CA VAL A 43 -9.86 0.85 4.26
C VAL A 43 -10.43 -0.07 3.17
N LEU A 44 -10.98 0.48 2.09
CA LEU A 44 -11.46 -0.31 0.95
C LEU A 44 -10.32 -1.06 0.26
N ALA A 45 -9.17 -0.40 0.03
CA ALA A 45 -7.98 -1.03 -0.53
C ALA A 45 -7.47 -2.18 0.36
N ALA A 46 -7.39 -1.97 1.67
CA ALA A 46 -7.00 -3.01 2.62
C ALA A 46 -7.98 -4.20 2.61
N ARG A 47 -9.29 -3.93 2.55
CA ARG A 47 -10.31 -4.98 2.41
C ARG A 47 -10.16 -5.76 1.11
N TRP A 48 -9.85 -5.10 0.00
CA TRP A 48 -9.64 -5.77 -1.28
C TRP A 48 -8.45 -6.73 -1.21
N ILE A 49 -7.33 -6.29 -0.62
CA ILE A 49 -6.14 -7.13 -0.38
C ILE A 49 -6.51 -8.33 0.50
N ALA A 50 -7.24 -8.10 1.60
CA ALA A 50 -7.65 -9.15 2.53
C ALA A 50 -8.70 -10.13 1.94
N SER A 51 -9.41 -9.73 0.88
CA SER A 51 -10.46 -10.54 0.26
C SER A 51 -9.92 -11.59 -0.72
N ASP A 52 -8.61 -11.69 -0.92
CA ASP A 52 -7.91 -12.67 -1.78
C ASP A 52 -8.44 -12.75 -3.25
N LYS A 53 -9.09 -11.67 -3.72
CA LYS A 53 -9.56 -11.53 -5.12
C LYS A 53 -8.43 -11.29 -6.13
N ILE A 54 -7.22 -11.73 -5.80
CA ILE A 54 -6.04 -11.64 -6.68
C ILE A 54 -6.10 -12.73 -7.78
N SER A 55 -6.99 -13.71 -7.66
CA SER A 55 -7.06 -14.87 -8.56
C SER A 55 -7.97 -14.74 -9.79
N GLU A 56 -8.69 -13.63 -9.99
CA GLU A 56 -9.49 -13.45 -11.21
C GLU A 56 -9.02 -12.21 -11.99
N PRO A 57 -8.33 -12.37 -13.15
CA PRO A 57 -8.22 -11.28 -14.09
C PRO A 57 -9.64 -10.86 -14.49
N PRO A 58 -9.92 -9.55 -14.68
CA PRO A 58 -11.22 -9.11 -15.11
C PRO A 58 -11.56 -9.83 -16.42
N ALA A 59 -12.61 -10.67 -16.38
CA ALA A 59 -13.17 -11.26 -17.57
C ALA A 59 -13.56 -10.10 -18.50
N ARG A 60 -12.83 -9.98 -19.62
CA ARG A 60 -13.22 -9.09 -20.70
C ARG A 60 -14.61 -9.55 -21.16
N HIS A 61 -15.60 -8.68 -21.00
CA HIS A 61 -16.94 -8.89 -21.50
C HIS A 61 -17.27 -7.85 -22.57
#